data_AF-V6KYZ8-F1
#
_entry.id   AF-V6KYZ8-F1
#
_cell.length_a   1.000
_cell.length_b   1.000
_cell.length_c   1.000
_cell.angle_alpha   90.00
_cell.angle_beta   90.00
_cell.angle_gamma   90.00
#
_symmetry.space_group_name_H-M   'P 1'
#
loop_
_entity.id
_entity.type
_entity.pdbx_description
1 polymer ?
#
loop_
_entity_poly.entity_id
_entity_poly.type
_entity_poly.pdbx_seq_one_letter_code
_entity_poly.pdbx_strand_id
1 'polypeptide(L)'
;MIDPRSSPVSAARRRTALDALRRGAVPESGLDLLATGLDRFETALDAEIETVASGGSVFKAVRGEYGSGKTFFTRWLGERARQRNFAVAEIQISETETPLHKLETVYRRLTERLSTTSFPPSALRPVVDAWFYGLEEDALAEGADEEELGSAVEQLLTARLSEVSRHAPSFATALRGYRAALAGG
;
A
#
# COMPACT_ATOMS: atom_id res chain seq x y z
N MET A 1 -19.10 4.84 26.71
CA MET A 1 -18.72 4.78 25.29
C MET A 1 -17.32 5.38 25.19
N ILE A 2 -16.28 4.56 25.11
CA ILE A 2 -14.89 5.02 25.11
C ILE A 2 -14.61 5.55 23.70
N ASP A 3 -14.20 6.81 23.62
CA ASP A 3 -13.78 7.42 22.36
C ASP A 3 -12.50 6.71 21.87
N PRO A 4 -12.49 6.05 20.70
CA PRO A 4 -11.31 5.36 20.18
C PRO A 4 -10.11 6.29 19.92
N ARG A 5 -10.29 7.62 20.04
CA ARG A 5 -9.22 8.64 19.94
C ARG A 5 -8.30 8.71 21.16
N SER A 6 -8.49 7.90 22.21
CA SER A 6 -7.83 8.07 23.51
C SER A 6 -6.51 7.29 23.72
N SER A 7 -5.85 6.81 22.67
CA SER A 7 -4.47 6.31 22.84
C SER A 7 -3.50 7.51 22.90
N PRO A 8 -2.65 7.62 23.93
CA PRO A 8 -1.77 8.77 24.08
C PRO A 8 -0.82 8.88 22.89
N VAL A 9 -0.92 9.99 22.16
CA VAL A 9 -0.09 10.26 20.98
C VAL A 9 1.36 10.46 21.43
N SER A 10 2.28 9.69 20.85
CA SER A 10 3.71 9.83 21.15
C SER A 10 4.23 11.25 20.89
N ALA A 11 5.21 11.69 21.66
CA ALA A 11 5.80 13.03 21.49
C ALA A 11 6.42 13.23 20.10
N ALA A 12 6.99 12.17 19.52
CA ALA A 12 7.53 12.17 18.16
C ALA A 12 6.43 12.41 17.12
N ARG A 13 5.31 11.66 17.19
CA ARG A 13 4.17 11.79 16.27
C ARG A 13 3.55 13.19 16.33
N ARG A 14 3.44 13.78 17.53
CA ARG A 14 2.99 15.18 17.69
C ARG A 14 3.93 16.18 17.03
N ARG A 15 5.25 16.04 17.22
CA ARG A 15 6.24 16.96 16.66
C ARG A 15 6.24 16.94 15.12
N THR A 16 6.20 15.75 14.52
CA THR A 16 6.11 15.61 13.06
C THR A 16 4.88 16.29 12.48
N ALA A 17 3.72 16.12 13.11
CA ALA A 17 2.48 16.79 12.68
C ALA A 17 2.59 18.33 12.77
N LEU A 18 3.09 18.85 13.89
CA LEU A 18 3.28 20.29 14.08
C LEU A 18 4.27 20.90 13.08
N ASP A 19 5.37 20.21 12.78
CA ASP A 19 6.39 20.71 11.85
C ASP A 19 5.89 20.75 10.40
N ALA A 20 5.05 19.79 10.00
CA ALA A 20 4.40 19.84 8.68
C ALA A 20 3.42 21.03 8.58
N LEU A 21 2.58 21.23 9.61
CA LEU A 21 1.64 22.35 9.66
C LEU A 21 2.34 23.71 9.62
N ARG A 22 3.47 23.86 10.33
CA ARG A 22 4.30 25.08 10.30
C ARG A 22 4.81 25.43 8.90
N ARG A 23 5.01 24.44 8.04
CA ARG A 23 5.45 24.61 6.65
C ARG A 23 4.28 24.75 5.67
N GLY A 24 3.03 24.79 6.15
CA GLY A 24 1.84 24.80 5.30
C GLY A 24 1.60 23.49 4.58
N ALA A 25 2.21 22.38 5.03
CA ALA A 25 2.09 21.07 4.43
C ALA A 25 1.16 20.15 5.26
N VAL A 26 0.50 19.22 4.58
CA VAL A 26 -0.26 18.15 5.24
C VAL A 26 0.72 17.12 5.82
N PRO A 27 0.61 16.74 7.10
CA PRO A 27 1.46 15.70 7.70
C PRO A 27 1.38 14.37 6.95
N GLU A 28 2.47 13.61 6.95
CA GLU A 28 2.49 12.24 6.40
C GLU A 28 1.88 11.21 7.35
N SER A 29 1.81 11.52 8.65
CA SER A 29 1.21 10.68 9.70
C SER A 29 0.47 11.54 10.73
N GLY A 30 -0.42 10.92 11.51
CA GLY A 30 -1.20 11.65 12.52
C GLY A 30 -2.38 12.45 11.93
N LEU A 31 -2.86 12.06 10.76
CA LEU A 31 -3.98 12.72 10.08
C LEU A 31 -5.30 12.57 10.86
N ASP A 32 -5.48 11.44 11.53
CA ASP A 32 -6.55 11.17 12.49
C ASP A 32 -6.66 12.23 13.60
N LEU A 33 -5.55 12.86 13.99
CA LEU A 33 -5.53 13.91 15.01
C LEU A 33 -6.05 15.27 14.49
N LEU A 34 -6.10 15.42 13.16
CA LEU A 34 -6.43 16.67 12.47
C LEU A 34 -7.68 16.55 11.60
N ALA A 35 -8.20 15.33 11.41
CA ALA A 35 -9.32 15.02 10.54
C ALA A 35 -10.64 15.46 11.21
N THR A 36 -10.93 16.76 11.17
CA THR A 36 -12.19 17.31 11.64
C THR A 36 -13.22 17.38 10.51
N GLY A 37 -14.45 16.94 10.75
CA GLY A 37 -15.55 17.02 9.79
C GLY A 37 -15.46 16.06 8.59
N LEU A 38 -14.50 15.14 8.60
CA LEU A 38 -14.38 14.07 7.60
C LEU A 38 -15.23 12.84 7.93
N ASP A 39 -15.73 12.73 9.16
CA ASP A 39 -16.55 11.61 9.65
C ASP A 39 -17.75 11.33 8.73
N ARG A 40 -18.32 12.38 8.12
CA ARG A 40 -19.43 12.27 7.16
C ARG A 40 -19.11 11.47 5.90
N PHE A 41 -17.83 11.29 5.57
CA PHE A 41 -17.37 10.53 4.41
C PHE A 41 -16.98 9.10 4.77
N GLU A 42 -16.86 8.76 6.05
CA GLU A 42 -16.35 7.44 6.49
C GLU A 42 -17.17 6.30 5.92
N THR A 43 -18.49 6.32 6.09
CA THR A 43 -19.36 5.24 5.62
C THR A 43 -19.21 5.00 4.11
N ALA A 44 -19.13 6.07 3.32
CA ALA A 44 -18.95 5.95 1.88
C ALA A 44 -17.58 5.36 1.56
N LEU A 45 -16.50 5.91 2.12
CA LEU A 45 -15.14 5.43 1.84
C LEU A 45 -14.89 4.00 2.31
N ASP A 46 -15.51 3.61 3.43
CA ASP A 46 -15.40 2.26 3.97
C ASP A 46 -16.07 1.24 3.04
N ALA A 47 -17.23 1.58 2.46
CA ALA A 47 -17.88 0.75 1.45
C ALA A 47 -17.05 0.63 0.16
N GLU A 48 -16.37 1.71 -0.25
CA GLU A 48 -15.47 1.68 -1.42
C GLU A 48 -14.25 0.79 -1.14
N ILE A 49 -13.64 0.89 0.04
CA ILE A 49 -12.51 0.02 0.42
C ILE A 49 -12.95 -1.44 0.48
N GLU A 50 -14.15 -1.72 1.01
CA GLU A 50 -14.71 -3.08 1.01
C GLU A 50 -14.93 -3.62 -0.41
N THR A 51 -15.42 -2.78 -1.31
CA THR A 51 -15.58 -3.15 -2.74
C THR A 51 -14.24 -3.53 -3.38
N VAL A 52 -13.16 -2.82 -3.03
CA VAL A 52 -11.81 -3.18 -3.50
C VAL A 52 -11.31 -4.46 -2.82
N ALA A 53 -11.59 -4.65 -1.52
CA ALA A 53 -11.23 -5.86 -0.77
C ALA A 53 -11.85 -7.11 -1.39
N SER A 54 -13.08 -7.01 -1.93
CA SER A 54 -13.77 -8.11 -2.61
C SER A 54 -13.32 -8.33 -4.07
N GLY A 55 -12.21 -7.72 -4.51
CA GLY A 55 -11.67 -7.85 -5.86
C GLY A 55 -12.26 -6.88 -6.90
N GLY A 56 -13.07 -5.90 -6.47
CA GLY A 56 -13.59 -4.85 -7.33
C GLY A 56 -12.59 -3.72 -7.58
N SER A 57 -13.00 -2.75 -8.40
CA SER A 57 -12.25 -1.50 -8.60
C SER A 57 -13.20 -0.31 -8.57
N VAL A 58 -12.70 0.82 -8.07
CA VAL A 58 -13.49 2.05 -7.88
C VAL A 58 -12.69 3.26 -8.33
N PHE A 59 -13.38 4.26 -8.86
CA PHE A 59 -12.79 5.54 -9.25
C PHE A 59 -13.61 6.69 -8.66
N LYS A 60 -12.94 7.64 -8.01
CA LYS A 60 -13.56 8.84 -7.43
C LYS A 60 -12.77 10.08 -7.82
N ALA A 61 -13.50 11.15 -8.12
CA ALA A 61 -12.94 12.47 -8.34
C ALA A 61 -13.31 13.39 -7.16
N VAL A 62 -12.31 13.87 -6.44
CA VAL A 62 -12.49 14.82 -5.33
C VAL A 62 -12.39 16.24 -5.87
N ARG A 63 -13.49 17.00 -5.79
CA ARG A 63 -13.56 18.40 -6.25
C ARG A 63 -13.79 19.36 -5.09
N GLY A 64 -13.23 20.55 -5.20
CA GLY A 64 -13.31 21.59 -4.20
C GLY A 64 -12.37 22.74 -4.52
N GLU A 65 -12.56 23.88 -3.86
CA GLU A 65 -11.75 25.09 -4.04
C GLU A 65 -10.30 24.92 -3.58
N TYR A 66 -9.42 25.82 -4.00
CA TYR A 66 -8.04 25.85 -3.48
C TYR A 66 -8.06 26.02 -1.96
N GLY A 67 -7.25 25.24 -1.23
CA GLY A 67 -7.26 25.24 0.24
C GLY A 67 -8.41 24.49 0.90
N SER A 68 -9.36 23.90 0.15
CA SER A 68 -10.50 23.16 0.72
C SER A 68 -10.15 21.79 1.35
N GLY A 69 -8.87 21.49 1.54
CA GLY A 69 -8.42 20.23 2.15
C GLY A 69 -8.40 18.99 1.24
N LYS A 70 -8.43 19.13 -0.10
CA LYS A 70 -8.41 17.97 -1.03
C LYS A 70 -7.22 17.03 -0.80
N THR A 71 -6.01 17.57 -0.69
CA THR A 71 -4.80 16.78 -0.41
C THR A 71 -4.85 16.13 0.96
N PHE A 72 -5.45 16.82 1.94
CA PHE A 72 -5.65 16.23 3.27
C PHE A 72 -6.61 15.04 3.19
N PHE A 73 -7.73 15.21 2.49
CA PHE A 73 -8.71 14.16 2.29
C PHE A 73 -8.12 12.91 1.61
N THR A 74 -7.36 13.07 0.52
CA THR A 74 -6.75 11.93 -0.19
C THR A 74 -5.72 11.20 0.67
N ARG A 75 -4.92 11.94 1.45
CA ARG A 75 -3.97 11.36 2.41
C ARG A 75 -4.66 10.64 3.55
N TRP A 76 -5.74 11.21 4.07
CA TRP A 76 -6.55 10.58 5.12
C TRP A 76 -7.20 9.29 4.62
N LEU A 77 -7.72 9.27 3.38
CA LEU A 77 -8.20 8.03 2.74
C LEU A 77 -7.07 7.00 2.61
N GLY A 78 -5.88 7.40 2.15
CA GLY A 78 -4.73 6.51 2.06
C GLY A 78 -4.34 5.91 3.42
N GLU A 79 -4.40 6.71 4.49
CA GLU A 79 -4.14 6.22 5.84
C GLU A 79 -5.19 5.20 6.30
N ARG A 80 -6.48 5.45 6.04
CA ARG A 80 -7.55 4.48 6.33
C ARG A 80 -7.37 3.17 5.56
N ALA A 81 -6.98 3.25 4.29
CA ALA A 81 -6.72 2.06 3.48
C ALA A 81 -5.54 1.26 4.06
N ARG A 82 -4.43 1.92 4.45
CA ARG A 82 -3.30 1.25 5.11
C ARG A 82 -3.71 0.57 6.42
N GLN A 83 -4.54 1.21 7.25
CA GLN A 83 -5.08 0.61 8.48
C GLN A 83 -5.91 -0.67 8.22
N ARG A 84 -6.38 -0.87 6.98
CA ARG A 84 -7.04 -2.10 6.51
C ARG A 84 -6.11 -3.02 5.70
N ASN A 85 -4.80 -2.90 5.89
CA ASN A 85 -3.76 -3.69 5.23
C ASN A 85 -3.66 -3.51 3.70
N PHE A 86 -4.10 -2.37 3.16
CA PHE A 86 -3.86 -2.05 1.75
C PHE A 86 -2.47 -1.46 1.51
N ALA A 87 -1.92 -1.74 0.33
CA ALA A 87 -0.83 -0.96 -0.22
C ALA A 87 -1.37 0.31 -0.90
N VAL A 88 -0.72 1.45 -0.65
CA VAL A 88 -1.18 2.76 -1.12
C VAL A 88 -0.03 3.50 -1.79
N ALA A 89 -0.30 4.08 -2.96
CA ALA A 89 0.58 4.99 -3.66
C ALA A 89 -0.13 6.33 -3.92
N GLU A 90 0.49 7.44 -3.51
CA GLU A 90 0.07 8.80 -3.85
C GLU A 90 1.12 9.42 -4.75
N ILE A 91 0.70 9.90 -5.93
CA ILE A 91 1.56 10.65 -6.84
C ILE A 91 0.89 11.97 -7.22
N GLN A 92 1.71 13.01 -7.39
CA GLN A 92 1.27 14.23 -8.03
C GLN A 92 1.36 14.05 -9.54
N ILE A 93 0.32 14.45 -10.26
CA ILE A 93 0.30 14.51 -11.72
C ILE A 93 0.70 15.91 -12.16
N SER A 94 1.69 16.02 -13.05
CA SER A 94 2.15 17.28 -13.64
C SER A 94 2.64 17.06 -15.07
N GLU A 95 2.56 18.08 -15.92
CA GLU A 95 3.06 17.96 -17.30
C GLU A 95 4.57 17.80 -17.38
N THR A 96 5.30 18.36 -16.42
CA THR A 96 6.77 18.42 -16.40
C THR A 96 7.40 17.17 -15.80
N GLU A 97 6.81 16.57 -14.77
CA GLU A 97 7.44 15.46 -14.01
C GLU A 97 6.72 14.13 -14.16
N THR A 98 5.39 14.14 -14.31
CA THR A 98 4.53 12.94 -14.30
C THR A 98 3.37 13.04 -15.29
N PRO A 99 3.65 13.27 -16.58
CA PRO A 99 2.59 13.51 -17.55
C PRO A 99 1.77 12.23 -17.80
N LEU A 100 0.44 12.36 -17.84
CA LEU A 100 -0.47 11.23 -18.04
C LEU A 100 -0.30 10.50 -19.39
N HIS A 101 0.27 11.17 -20.39
CA HIS A 101 0.57 10.55 -21.69
C HIS A 101 1.84 9.68 -21.68
N LYS A 102 2.66 9.74 -20.61
CA LYS A 102 3.85 8.88 -20.43
C LYS A 102 3.63 7.90 -19.28
N LEU A 103 2.85 6.86 -19.57
CA LEU A 103 2.47 5.86 -18.56
C LEU A 103 3.68 5.20 -17.88
N GLU A 104 4.80 4.99 -18.57
CA GLU A 104 6.04 4.49 -17.99
C GLU A 104 6.52 5.32 -16.79
N THR A 105 6.39 6.65 -16.87
CA THR A 105 6.78 7.56 -15.80
C THR A 105 5.79 7.49 -14.65
N VAL A 106 4.49 7.42 -14.97
CA VAL A 106 3.42 7.26 -13.98
C VAL A 106 3.61 5.96 -13.19
N TYR A 107 3.79 4.82 -13.87
CA TYR A 107 3.99 3.52 -13.22
C TYR A 107 5.27 3.49 -12.38
N ARG A 108 6.38 4.04 -12.88
CA ARG A 108 7.61 4.18 -12.08
C ARG A 108 7.37 4.95 -10.79
N ARG A 109 6.68 6.10 -10.86
CA ARG A 109 6.37 6.90 -9.67
C ARG A 109 5.40 6.20 -8.72
N LEU A 110 4.41 5.47 -9.24
CA LEU A 110 3.51 4.67 -8.42
C LEU A 110 4.30 3.63 -7.62
N THR A 111 5.22 2.91 -8.27
CA THR A 111 6.08 1.93 -7.60
C THR A 111 7.02 2.57 -6.58
N GLU A 112 7.66 3.70 -6.91
CA GLU A 112 8.52 4.47 -5.99
C GLU A 112 7.74 5.00 -4.76
N ARG A 113 6.44 5.29 -4.92
CA ARG A 113 5.59 5.86 -3.85
C ARG A 113 4.71 4.82 -3.16
N LEU A 114 4.72 3.57 -3.59
CA LEU A 114 3.97 2.50 -2.95
C LEU A 114 4.46 2.32 -1.51
N SER A 115 3.53 2.33 -0.57
CA SER A 115 3.76 2.18 0.86
C SER A 115 2.72 1.24 1.47
N THR A 116 3.06 0.60 2.60
CA THR A 116 2.12 -0.18 3.41
C THR A 116 2.19 0.31 4.86
N THR A 117 1.43 -0.31 5.76
CA THR A 117 1.56 -0.04 7.20
C THR A 117 2.94 -0.46 7.73
N SER A 118 3.54 -1.49 7.15
CA SER A 118 4.82 -2.06 7.60
C SER A 118 6.03 -1.47 6.87
N PHE A 119 5.85 -0.98 5.65
CA PHE A 119 6.95 -0.52 4.80
C PHE A 119 6.76 0.92 4.32
N PRO A 120 7.80 1.77 4.43
CA PRO A 120 7.80 3.13 3.86
C PRO A 120 7.74 3.08 2.32
N PRO A 121 7.68 4.25 1.64
CA PRO A 121 7.71 4.31 0.16
C PRO A 121 8.83 3.45 -0.47
N SER A 122 8.59 2.97 -1.69
CA SER A 122 9.32 1.89 -2.36
C SER A 122 9.06 0.50 -1.77
N ALA A 123 7.84 0.27 -1.28
CA ALA A 123 7.44 -0.96 -0.59
C ALA A 123 7.32 -2.20 -1.50
N LEU A 124 7.31 -2.07 -2.83
CA LEU A 124 7.04 -3.21 -3.72
C LEU A 124 8.02 -4.37 -3.49
N ARG A 125 9.32 -4.07 -3.45
CA ARG A 125 10.35 -5.09 -3.21
C ARG A 125 10.21 -5.75 -1.83
N PRO A 126 10.22 -5.02 -0.69
CA PRO A 126 10.11 -5.68 0.61
C PRO A 126 8.78 -6.41 0.82
N VAL A 127 7.69 -5.98 0.17
CA VAL A 127 6.42 -6.73 0.18
C VAL A 127 6.57 -8.07 -0.52
N VAL A 128 7.20 -8.09 -1.70
CA VAL A 128 7.45 -9.31 -2.46
C VAL A 128 8.41 -10.24 -1.72
N ASP A 129 9.50 -9.69 -1.15
CA ASP A 129 10.48 -10.45 -0.36
C ASP A 129 9.83 -11.07 0.88
N ALA A 130 9.02 -10.30 1.63
CA ALA A 130 8.29 -10.80 2.79
C ALA A 130 7.27 -11.88 2.42
N TRP A 131 6.64 -11.78 1.25
CA TRP A 131 5.75 -12.82 0.75
C TRP A 131 6.49 -14.13 0.42
N PHE A 132 7.68 -14.05 -0.18
CA PHE A 132 8.51 -15.24 -0.41
C PHE A 132 8.94 -15.89 0.91
N TYR A 133 9.36 -15.09 1.89
CA TYR A 133 9.67 -15.59 3.22
C TYR A 133 8.48 -16.32 3.86
N GLY A 134 7.27 -15.76 3.72
CA GLY A 134 6.05 -16.44 4.19
C GLY A 134 5.81 -17.78 3.49
N LEU A 135 6.14 -17.91 2.20
CA LEU A 135 6.04 -19.21 1.50
C LEU A 135 7.04 -20.23 2.05
N GLU A 136 8.24 -19.80 2.44
CA GLU A 136 9.24 -20.65 3.09
C GLU A 136 8.76 -21.11 4.47
N GLU A 137 8.22 -20.20 5.28
CA GLU A 137 7.61 -20.53 6.57
C GLU A 137 6.45 -21.53 6.42
N ASP A 138 5.58 -21.31 5.44
CA ASP A 138 4.45 -22.20 5.15
C ASP A 138 4.94 -23.61 4.73
N ALA A 139 5.97 -23.71 3.88
CA ALA A 139 6.54 -24.98 3.46
C ALA A 139 7.18 -25.75 4.64
N LEU A 140 7.91 -25.05 5.51
CA LEU A 140 8.49 -25.65 6.72
C LEU A 140 7.39 -26.13 7.69
N ALA A 141 6.30 -25.36 7.83
CA ALA A 141 5.16 -25.73 8.66
C ALA A 141 4.41 -26.97 8.11
N GLU A 142 4.41 -27.17 6.79
CA GLU A 142 3.88 -28.37 6.13
C GLU A 142 4.83 -29.59 6.21
N GLY A 143 6.03 -29.41 6.78
CA GLY A 143 6.96 -30.48 7.11
C GLY A 143 8.11 -30.67 6.11
N ALA A 144 8.32 -29.72 5.19
CA ALA A 144 9.48 -29.76 4.29
C ALA A 144 10.78 -29.67 5.10
N ASP A 145 11.74 -30.53 4.79
CA ASP A 145 13.10 -30.43 5.31
C ASP A 145 13.97 -29.48 4.44
N GLU A 146 15.24 -29.32 4.81
CA GLU A 146 16.16 -28.40 4.12
C GLU A 146 16.43 -28.82 2.66
N GLU A 147 16.38 -30.11 2.34
CA GLU A 147 16.58 -30.63 0.98
C GLU A 147 15.32 -30.43 0.12
N GLU A 148 14.13 -30.55 0.71
CA GLU A 148 12.85 -30.44 0.04
C GLU A 148 12.32 -29.00 -0.07
N LEU A 149 12.78 -28.09 0.80
CA LEU A 149 12.27 -26.72 0.95
C LEU A 149 12.16 -25.97 -0.39
N GLY A 150 13.21 -25.99 -1.21
CA GLY A 150 13.20 -25.31 -2.50
C GLY A 150 12.05 -25.76 -3.40
N SER A 151 11.84 -27.08 -3.46
CA SER A 151 10.78 -27.70 -4.26
C SER A 151 9.38 -27.45 -3.70
N ALA A 152 9.22 -27.52 -2.37
CA ALA A 152 7.95 -27.26 -1.68
C ALA A 152 7.50 -25.82 -1.90
N VAL A 153 8.41 -24.86 -1.76
CA VAL A 153 8.10 -23.43 -1.96
C VAL A 153 7.81 -23.14 -3.44
N GLU A 154 8.45 -23.81 -4.41
CA GLU A 154 8.08 -23.71 -5.84
C GLU A 154 6.67 -24.24 -6.14
N GLN A 155 6.25 -25.31 -5.46
CA GLN A 155 4.87 -25.82 -5.55
C GLN A 155 3.88 -24.81 -4.98
N LEU A 156 4.14 -24.26 -3.79
CA LEU A 156 3.31 -23.22 -3.17
C LEU A 156 3.24 -21.96 -4.03
N LEU A 157 4.38 -21.50 -4.56
CA LEU A 157 4.47 -20.35 -5.46
C LEU A 157 3.59 -20.55 -6.70
N THR A 158 3.69 -21.72 -7.33
CA THR A 158 2.91 -22.07 -8.52
C THR A 158 1.41 -22.12 -8.20
N ALA A 159 1.03 -22.73 -7.07
CA ALA A 159 -0.35 -22.80 -6.64
C ALA A 159 -0.94 -21.41 -6.38
N ARG A 160 -0.26 -20.56 -5.61
CA ARG A 160 -0.74 -19.21 -5.25
C ARG A 160 -0.76 -18.25 -6.42
N LEU A 161 0.20 -18.36 -7.36
CA LEU A 161 0.19 -17.54 -8.58
C LEU A 161 -0.80 -18.03 -9.65
N SER A 162 -1.50 -19.14 -9.45
CA SER A 162 -2.40 -19.70 -10.46
C SER A 162 -3.54 -18.75 -10.83
N GLU A 163 -4.11 -18.04 -9.85
CA GLU A 163 -5.16 -17.04 -10.08
C GLU A 163 -4.61 -15.80 -10.77
N VAL A 164 -3.50 -15.26 -10.27
CA VAL A 164 -2.80 -14.10 -10.86
C VAL A 164 -2.42 -14.38 -12.31
N SER A 165 -1.96 -15.59 -12.62
CA SER A 165 -1.57 -15.99 -13.97
C SER A 165 -2.73 -15.94 -14.98
N ARG A 166 -3.99 -16.04 -14.54
CA ARG A 166 -5.15 -15.95 -15.44
C ARG A 166 -5.35 -14.53 -15.98
N HIS A 167 -5.00 -13.52 -15.18
CA HIS A 167 -5.23 -12.11 -15.50
C HIS A 167 -3.95 -11.36 -15.86
N ALA A 168 -2.79 -11.78 -15.32
CA ALA A 168 -1.49 -11.16 -15.52
C ALA A 168 -0.35 -12.20 -15.65
N PRO A 169 -0.28 -12.96 -16.76
CA PRO A 169 0.74 -13.99 -16.96
C PRO A 169 2.18 -13.46 -16.86
N SER A 170 2.44 -12.28 -17.42
CA SER A 170 3.77 -11.66 -17.41
C SER A 170 4.23 -11.30 -15.99
N PHE A 171 3.31 -10.86 -15.13
CA PHE A 171 3.61 -10.54 -13.74
C PHE A 171 3.97 -11.79 -12.94
N ALA A 172 3.20 -12.88 -13.10
CA ALA A 172 3.52 -14.15 -12.47
C ALA A 172 4.90 -14.69 -12.92
N THR A 173 5.22 -14.60 -14.21
CA THR A 173 6.54 -14.97 -14.74
C THR A 173 7.66 -14.11 -14.16
N ALA A 174 7.44 -12.80 -14.03
CA ALA A 174 8.41 -11.89 -13.43
C ALA A 174 8.72 -12.24 -11.97
N LEU A 175 7.70 -12.59 -11.17
CA LEU A 175 7.90 -13.00 -9.77
C LEU A 175 8.68 -14.31 -9.66
N ARG A 176 8.40 -15.31 -10.51
CA ARG A 176 9.19 -16.55 -10.56
C ARG A 176 10.64 -16.29 -10.94
N GLY A 177 10.86 -15.47 -11.97
CA GLY A 177 12.21 -15.08 -12.41
C GLY A 177 12.98 -14.33 -11.33
N TYR A 178 12.31 -13.44 -10.60
CA TYR A 178 12.90 -12.71 -9.49
C TYR A 178 13.34 -13.64 -8.35
N ARG A 179 12.51 -14.59 -7.95
CA ARG A 179 12.88 -15.60 -6.94
C ARG A 179 14.06 -16.47 -7.40
N ALA A 180 14.02 -16.96 -8.64
CA ALA A 180 15.11 -17.76 -9.19
C ALA A 180 16.45 -17.00 -9.18
N ALA A 181 16.43 -15.69 -9.47
CA ALA A 181 17.61 -14.83 -9.36
C ALA A 181 18.09 -14.70 -7.90
N LEU A 182 17.19 -14.51 -6.93
CA LEU A 182 17.56 -14.44 -5.51
C LEU A 182 18.19 -15.74 -4.99
N ALA A 183 17.68 -16.91 -5.44
CA ALA A 183 18.25 -18.20 -5.08
C ALA A 183 19.60 -18.47 -5.77
N GLY A 184 19.84 -17.86 -6.94
CA GLY A 184 21.06 -18.03 -7.73
C GLY A 184 22.23 -17.11 -7.33
N GLY A 185 21.97 -15.98 -6.66
CA GLY A 185 22.97 -14.98 -6.26
C GLY A 185 23.00 -13.74 -7.16
#